data_AF-A0A2I0NGX6-F1
#
_entry.id   AF-A0A2I0NGX6-F1
#
_cell.length_a   1.000
_cell.length_b   1.000
_cell.length_c   1.000
_cell.angle_alpha   90.00
_cell.angle_beta   90.00
_cell.angle_gamma   90.00
#
_symmetry.space_group_name_H-M   'P 1'
#
loop_
_entity.id
_entity.type
_entity.pdbx_description
1 polymer ?
#
loop_
_entity_poly.entity_id
_entity_poly.type
_entity_poly.pdbx_seq_one_letter_code
_entity_poly.pdbx_strand_id
1 'polypeptide(L)'
;MSSFIIIGHKAATEPFSLNDLPGSAGRMDILCRCVNAALFLSHDLRRDVRVYLILKGDPAPPKIIRFDGADVRYLSPDERSAASLIRKALEKNVQDFWTESMQGVSIKKG
;
A
#
# COMPACT_ATOMS: atom_id res chain seq x y z
N MET A 1 17.89 -6.82 5.33
CA MET A 1 16.61 -7.00 4.62
C MET A 1 15.53 -7.35 5.61
N SER A 2 14.61 -6.42 5.84
CA SER A 2 13.48 -6.59 6.75
C SER A 2 12.17 -6.55 5.97
N SER A 3 11.21 -7.40 6.35
CA SER A 3 9.91 -7.46 5.70
C SER A 3 8.80 -7.31 6.74
N PHE A 4 7.84 -6.45 6.46
CA PHE A 4 6.67 -6.24 7.32
C PHE A 4 5.40 -6.64 6.56
N ILE A 5 4.51 -7.36 7.23
CA ILE A 5 3.19 -7.72 6.71
C ILE A 5 2.15 -7.06 7.61
N ILE A 6 1.30 -6.22 7.01
CA ILE A 6 0.22 -5.51 7.68
C ILE A 6 -1.10 -6.02 7.12
N ILE A 7 -1.97 -6.51 7.98
CA ILE A 7 -3.26 -7.09 7.59
C ILE A 7 -4.37 -6.08 7.85
N GLY A 8 -4.90 -5.49 6.77
CA GLY A 8 -6.06 -4.61 6.80
C GLY A 8 -7.35 -5.39 6.68
N HIS A 9 -7.91 -5.85 7.79
CA HIS A 9 -9.14 -6.66 7.82
C HIS A 9 -10.35 -5.99 7.17
N LYS A 10 -10.41 -4.66 7.21
CA LYS A 10 -11.50 -3.85 6.62
C LYS A 10 -11.04 -3.05 5.39
N ALA A 11 -9.75 -3.08 5.06
CA ALA A 11 -9.18 -2.19 4.07
C ALA A 11 -9.75 -2.48 2.68
N ALA A 12 -10.26 -1.42 2.02
CA ALA A 12 -10.95 -1.53 0.75
C ALA A 12 -10.09 -2.22 -0.32
N THR A 13 -10.73 -3.06 -1.14
CA THR A 13 -10.07 -3.78 -2.23
C THR A 13 -10.39 -3.22 -3.61
N GLU A 14 -10.92 -2.01 -3.67
CA GLU A 14 -11.16 -1.24 -4.90
C GLU A 14 -10.70 0.22 -4.74
N PRO A 15 -10.55 0.99 -5.82
CA PRO A 15 -10.20 2.40 -5.72
C PRO A 15 -11.16 3.19 -4.82
N PHE A 16 -10.63 3.92 -3.85
CA PHE A 16 -11.38 4.61 -2.80
C PHE A 16 -11.16 6.13 -2.80
N SER A 17 -11.99 6.85 -2.02
CA SER A 17 -11.85 8.29 -1.82
C SER A 17 -10.62 8.64 -0.97
N LEU A 18 -9.76 9.54 -1.46
CA LEU A 18 -8.62 10.05 -0.68
C LEU A 18 -9.02 11.03 0.43
N ASN A 19 -10.29 11.45 0.47
CA ASN A 19 -10.78 12.40 1.46
C ASN A 19 -11.39 11.69 2.69
N ASP A 20 -11.51 10.36 2.67
CA ASP A 20 -12.06 9.56 3.76
C ASP A 20 -11.33 8.21 3.90
N LEU A 21 -10.05 8.29 4.27
CA LEU A 21 -9.20 7.11 4.50
C LEU A 21 -9.68 6.25 5.70
N PRO A 22 -10.18 6.82 6.81
CA PRO A 22 -10.61 6.02 7.95
C PRO A 22 -11.96 5.34 7.73
N GLY A 23 -12.94 6.03 7.11
CA GLY A 23 -14.30 5.55 6.93
C GLY A 23 -14.42 4.59 5.75
N SER A 24 -14.81 5.14 4.60
CA SER A 24 -15.12 4.40 3.37
C SER A 24 -13.97 3.55 2.83
N ALA A 25 -12.71 3.94 3.06
CA ALA A 25 -11.55 3.14 2.65
C ALA A 25 -11.16 2.03 3.66
N GLY A 26 -11.89 1.91 4.78
CA GLY A 26 -11.75 0.79 5.70
C GLY A 26 -10.48 0.83 6.55
N ARG A 27 -10.25 1.95 7.25
CA ARG A 27 -9.03 2.20 8.05
C ARG A 27 -7.73 2.22 7.23
N MET A 28 -7.79 2.69 5.99
CA MET A 28 -6.62 2.84 5.13
C MET A 28 -5.59 3.83 5.71
N ASP A 29 -6.05 4.78 6.54
CA ASP A 29 -5.22 5.70 7.31
C ASP A 29 -4.13 4.97 8.13
N ILE A 30 -4.49 3.85 8.78
CA ILE A 30 -3.55 3.03 9.55
C ILE A 30 -2.49 2.41 8.65
N LEU A 31 -2.90 1.83 7.52
CA LEU A 31 -1.98 1.16 6.58
C LEU A 31 -0.98 2.17 6.01
N CYS A 32 -1.44 3.37 5.68
CA CYS A 32 -0.57 4.46 5.20
C CYS A 32 0.46 4.85 6.25
N ARG A 33 0.06 5.02 7.52
CA ARG A 33 1.00 5.29 8.62
C ARG A 33 2.00 4.16 8.83
N CYS A 34 1.59 2.90 8.68
CA CYS A 34 2.50 1.76 8.76
C CYS A 34 3.55 1.77 7.64
N VAL A 35 3.14 2.06 6.39
CA VAL A 35 4.08 2.20 5.25
C VAL A 35 5.08 3.32 5.56
N ASN A 36 4.60 4.47 6.01
CA ASN A 36 5.47 5.61 6.29
C ASN A 36 6.46 5.31 7.42
N ALA A 37 6.00 4.75 8.53
CA ALA A 37 6.83 4.39 9.67
C ALA A 37 7.87 3.32 9.33
N ALA A 38 7.54 2.40 8.43
CA ALA A 38 8.46 1.34 8.00
C ALA A 38 9.54 1.84 7.03
N LEU A 39 9.24 2.82 6.17
CA LEU A 39 10.15 3.23 5.09
C LEU A 39 10.93 4.52 5.38
N PHE A 40 10.31 5.54 5.99
CA PHE A 40 10.96 6.85 6.11
C PHE A 40 12.03 6.92 7.20
N LEU A 41 13.11 7.61 6.86
CA LEU A 41 14.10 8.20 7.76
C LEU A 41 14.00 9.74 7.66
N SER A 42 14.80 10.47 8.41
CA SER A 42 14.82 11.94 8.36
C SER A 42 15.14 12.49 6.96
N HIS A 43 16.05 11.86 6.22
CA HIS A 43 16.56 12.35 4.93
C HIS A 43 16.65 11.28 3.83
N ASP A 44 16.12 10.07 4.06
CA ASP A 44 16.13 8.99 3.07
C ASP A 44 15.01 7.98 3.36
N LEU A 45 14.96 6.93 2.54
CA LEU A 45 14.14 5.74 2.73
C LEU A 45 15.02 4.54 3.08
N ARG A 46 14.54 3.66 3.93
CA ARG A 46 15.17 2.36 4.21
C ARG A 46 15.12 1.50 2.94
N ARG A 47 16.27 1.40 2.26
CA ARG A 47 16.40 0.69 0.96
C ARG A 47 16.30 -0.83 1.08
N ASP A 48 16.46 -1.38 2.28
CA ASP A 48 16.42 -2.82 2.53
C ASP A 48 15.11 -3.30 3.18
N VAL A 49 14.05 -2.47 3.13
CA VAL A 49 12.74 -2.77 3.72
C VAL A 49 11.68 -3.01 2.64
N ARG A 50 10.88 -4.07 2.83
CA ARG A 50 9.65 -4.31 2.06
C ARG A 50 8.43 -4.29 2.96
N VAL A 51 7.38 -3.63 2.50
CA VAL A 51 6.09 -3.56 3.21
C VAL A 51 5.03 -4.23 2.36
N TYR A 52 4.34 -5.22 2.94
CA TYR A 52 3.23 -5.93 2.32
C TYR A 52 1.94 -5.55 3.03
N LEU A 53 0.98 -5.04 2.28
CA LEU A 53 -0.37 -4.73 2.74
C LEU A 53 -1.31 -5.83 2.24
N ILE A 54 -1.90 -6.60 3.15
CA ILE A 54 -2.94 -7.58 2.83
C ILE A 54 -4.29 -6.93 3.09
N LEU A 55 -5.00 -6.63 2.01
CA LEU A 55 -6.30 -5.96 2.04
C LEU A 55 -7.40 -7.02 2.02
N LYS A 56 -8.24 -7.05 3.06
CA LYS A 56 -9.31 -8.06 3.22
C LYS A 56 -10.72 -7.46 3.27
N GLY A 57 -10.87 -6.16 3.04
CA GLY A 57 -12.19 -5.54 2.93
C GLY A 57 -12.88 -5.86 1.60
N ASP A 58 -14.18 -5.60 1.56
CA ASP A 58 -15.01 -5.71 0.36
C ASP A 58 -14.51 -4.78 -0.77
N PRO A 59 -14.92 -5.02 -2.03
CA PRO A 59 -15.78 -6.11 -2.52
C PRO A 59 -15.04 -7.36 -3.02
N ALA A 60 -13.73 -7.30 -3.24
CA ALA A 60 -12.95 -8.38 -3.87
C ALA A 60 -11.67 -8.73 -3.09
N PRO A 61 -11.78 -9.19 -1.83
CA PRO A 61 -10.63 -9.65 -1.05
C PRO A 61 -10.18 -11.07 -1.45
N PRO A 62 -8.91 -11.44 -1.17
CA PRO A 62 -7.82 -10.57 -0.72
C PRO A 62 -7.03 -9.96 -1.90
N LYS A 63 -6.49 -8.75 -1.68
CA LYS A 63 -5.48 -8.15 -2.55
C LYS A 63 -4.21 -7.87 -1.77
N ILE A 64 -3.05 -8.10 -2.37
CA ILE A 64 -1.76 -7.85 -1.74
C ILE A 64 -1.03 -6.74 -2.49
N ILE A 65 -0.65 -5.69 -1.78
CA ILE A 65 0.18 -4.60 -2.30
C ILE A 65 1.54 -4.65 -1.63
N ARG A 66 2.61 -4.50 -2.42
CA ARG A 66 3.99 -4.45 -1.96
C ARG A 66 4.57 -3.08 -2.25
N PHE A 67 5.17 -2.47 -1.24
CA PHE A 67 6.10 -1.35 -1.36
C PHE A 67 7.53 -1.89 -1.21
N ASP A 68 8.40 -1.62 -2.18
CA ASP A 68 9.83 -1.93 -2.12
C ASP A 68 10.63 -0.65 -1.84
N GLY A 69 11.26 -0.58 -0.67
CA GLY A 69 12.05 0.58 -0.25
C GLY A 69 13.25 0.88 -1.15
N ALA A 70 13.76 -0.12 -1.87
CA ALA A 70 14.84 0.08 -2.84
C ALA A 70 14.40 1.01 -3.99
N ASP A 71 13.19 0.77 -4.51
CA ASP A 71 12.74 1.33 -5.78
C ASP A 71 11.65 2.40 -5.65
N VAL A 72 10.92 2.45 -4.53
CA VAL A 72 9.73 3.29 -4.41
C VAL A 72 10.00 4.76 -4.73
N ARG A 73 9.09 5.34 -5.54
CA ARG A 73 9.04 6.77 -5.87
C ARG A 73 7.65 7.35 -5.63
N TYR A 74 7.56 8.68 -5.65
CA TYR A 74 6.31 9.44 -5.47
C TYR A 74 5.62 9.23 -4.11
N LEU A 75 6.36 8.71 -3.13
CA LEU A 75 5.93 8.55 -1.76
C LEU A 75 6.50 9.71 -0.93
N SER A 76 5.63 10.37 -0.17
CA SER A 76 5.97 11.43 0.78
C SER A 76 5.59 10.98 2.20
N PRO A 77 6.15 11.57 3.27
CA PRO A 77 5.91 11.13 4.65
C PRO A 77 4.54 11.60 5.20
N ASP A 78 3.49 11.45 4.40
CA ASP A 78 2.10 11.81 4.70
C ASP A 78 1.17 10.65 4.31
N GLU A 79 -0.03 10.60 4.86
CA GLU A 79 -0.97 9.50 4.58
C GLU A 79 -1.50 9.53 3.14
N ARG A 80 -1.65 10.73 2.56
CA ARG A 80 -2.34 10.93 1.28
C ARG A 80 -1.50 10.45 0.10
N SER A 81 -0.18 10.62 0.13
CA SER A 81 0.70 10.10 -0.92
C SER A 81 0.73 8.56 -0.93
N ALA A 82 0.87 7.92 0.22
CA ALA A 82 0.77 6.46 0.36
C ALA A 82 -0.61 5.96 -0.11
N ALA A 83 -1.70 6.59 0.34
CA ALA A 83 -3.06 6.26 -0.08
C ALA A 83 -3.26 6.39 -1.60
N SER A 84 -2.68 7.42 -2.23
CA SER A 84 -2.71 7.62 -3.68
C SER A 84 -2.03 6.48 -4.43
N LEU A 85 -0.88 6.00 -3.94
CA LEU A 85 -0.17 4.85 -4.52
C LEU A 85 -0.95 3.54 -4.35
N ILE A 86 -1.56 3.32 -3.18
CA ILE A 86 -2.45 2.18 -2.94
C ILE A 86 -3.65 2.23 -3.88
N ARG A 87 -4.30 3.38 -4.03
CA ARG A 87 -5.45 3.56 -4.92
C ARG A 87 -5.08 3.23 -6.38
N LYS A 88 -3.96 3.77 -6.87
CA LYS A 88 -3.43 3.47 -8.21
C LYS A 88 -3.07 2.00 -8.40
N ALA A 89 -2.60 1.32 -7.35
CA ALA A 89 -2.39 -0.12 -7.39
C ALA A 89 -3.71 -0.88 -7.56
N LEU A 90 -4.77 -0.46 -6.85
CA LEU A 90 -6.10 -1.06 -6.95
C LEU A 90 -6.82 -0.79 -8.28
N GLU A 91 -6.40 0.21 -9.05
CA GLU A 91 -6.86 0.47 -10.43
C GLU A 91 -6.33 -0.56 -11.44
N LYS A 92 -5.32 -1.37 -11.08
CA LYS A 92 -4.75 -2.39 -11.98
C LYS A 92 -5.57 -3.69 -11.97
N ASN A 93 -5.57 -4.37 -13.11
CA ASN A 93 -6.09 -5.74 -13.21
C ASN A 93 -5.21 -6.68 -12.38
N VAL A 94 -5.80 -7.27 -11.35
CA VAL A 94 -5.10 -8.12 -10.39
C VAL A 94 -4.85 -9.50 -11.00
N GLN A 95 -3.59 -9.92 -10.99
CA GLN A 95 -3.13 -11.21 -11.50
C GLN A 95 -2.54 -12.06 -10.37
N ASP A 96 -2.30 -13.36 -10.60
CA ASP A 96 -1.65 -14.24 -9.61
C ASP A 96 -0.15 -13.93 -9.42
N PHE A 97 0.45 -13.17 -10.35
CA PHE A 97 1.83 -12.68 -10.30
C PHE A 97 1.89 -11.19 -9.95
N TRP A 98 3.06 -10.73 -9.49
CA TRP A 98 3.30 -9.33 -9.18
C TRP A 98 3.19 -8.44 -10.42
N THR A 99 2.23 -7.53 -10.41
CA THR A 99 2.05 -6.51 -11.43
C THR A 99 2.47 -5.17 -10.87
N GLU A 100 3.45 -4.51 -11.50
CA GLU A 100 3.89 -3.18 -11.07
C GLU A 100 2.83 -2.13 -11.44
N SER A 101 2.44 -1.31 -10.47
CA SER A 101 1.50 -0.21 -10.71
C SER A 101 2.22 1.13 -10.88
N MET A 102 3.16 1.40 -9.98
CA MET A 102 4.05 2.54 -9.95
C MET A 102 5.44 2.05 -9.54
N GLN A 103 6.49 2.83 -9.79
CA GLN A 103 7.85 2.42 -9.46
C GLN A 103 7.98 2.01 -7.98
N GLY A 104 8.36 0.74 -7.75
CA GLY A 104 8.50 0.16 -6.41
C GLY A 104 7.18 -0.13 -5.68
N VAL A 105 6.03 -0.05 -6.37
CA VAL A 105 4.70 -0.41 -5.84
C VAL A 105 4.04 -1.43 -6.76
N SER A 106 3.82 -2.64 -6.25
CA SER A 106 3.24 -3.75 -7.03
C SER A 106 2.01 -4.33 -6.35
N ILE A 107 1.11 -4.91 -7.13
CA ILE A 107 -0.11 -5.57 -6.66
C ILE A 107 -0.18 -7.00 -7.22
N LYS A 108 -0.79 -7.90 -6.45
CA LYS A 108 -1.20 -9.23 -6.93
C LYS A 108 -2.42 -9.74 -6.17
N LYS A 109 -2.99 -10.84 -6.66
CA LYS A 109 -4.03 -11.60 -5.96
C LYS A 109 -3.44 -12.25 -4.72
N GLY A 110 -4.20 -12.20 -3.62
CA GLY A 110 -3.82 -12.81 -2.34
C GLY A 110 -4.31 -14.22 -2.15
#